data_AF-A0A1E5JSD2-F1
#
_entry.id   AF-A0A1E5JSD2-F1
#
_cell.length_a   1.000
_cell.length_b   1.000
_cell.length_c   1.000
_cell.angle_alpha   90.00
_cell.angle_beta   90.00
_cell.angle_gamma   90.00
#
_symmetry.space_group_name_H-M   'P 1'
#
loop_
_entity.id
_entity.type
_entity.pdbx_description
1 polymer ?
#
loop_
_entity_poly.entity_id
_entity_poly.type
_entity_poly.pdbx_seq_one_letter_code
_entity_poly.pdbx_strand_id
1 'polypeptide(L)'
;MILMNSWNFLKELFNNWSRDRVSSKAAALAYYTLFSLAPILLICIFIVGTIFGEETSRNQILAQASILIGKEPALQLQEIIQNRAHPTPSFLTRVISFLVLLFTASGVFTEIQVGLNEIWGVKTNPDAGWFAKLKSRFFSF
;
A
#
# COMPACT_ATOMS: atom_id res chain seq x y z
N MET A 1 -3.41 -23.32 -40.93
CA MET A 1 -2.45 -22.19 -40.84
C MET A 1 -2.78 -21.24 -39.68
N ILE A 2 -4.04 -20.83 -39.48
CA ILE A 2 -4.46 -19.92 -38.38
C ILE A 2 -4.23 -20.54 -36.98
N LEU A 3 -4.57 -21.82 -36.79
CA LEU A 3 -4.40 -22.52 -35.50
C LEU A 3 -2.94 -22.62 -35.01
N MET A 4 -1.97 -22.76 -35.93
CA MET A 4 -0.55 -22.87 -35.58
C MET A 4 0.02 -21.51 -35.15
N ASN A 5 -0.54 -20.41 -35.69
CA ASN A 5 -0.21 -19.05 -35.29
C ASN A 5 -0.77 -18.71 -33.90
N SER A 6 -1.99 -19.14 -33.57
CA SER A 6 -2.59 -18.90 -32.25
C SER A 6 -1.83 -19.62 -31.12
N TRP A 7 -1.30 -20.81 -31.38
CA TRP A 7 -0.51 -21.56 -30.40
C TRP A 7 0.85 -20.89 -30.12
N ASN A 8 1.54 -20.42 -31.16
CA ASN A 8 2.79 -19.70 -31.01
C ASN A 8 2.59 -18.36 -30.30
N PHE A 9 1.51 -17.65 -30.62
CA PHE A 9 1.12 -16.43 -29.91
C PHE A 9 0.87 -16.68 -28.42
N LEU A 10 0.10 -17.72 -28.04
CA LEU A 10 -0.14 -18.06 -26.64
C LEU A 10 1.15 -18.42 -25.89
N LYS A 11 2.06 -19.16 -26.53
CA LYS A 11 3.38 -19.47 -25.95
C LYS A 11 4.21 -18.22 -25.73
N GLU A 12 4.23 -17.32 -26.70
CA GLU A 12 4.98 -16.07 -26.63
C GLU A 12 4.40 -15.13 -25.55
N LEU A 13 3.08 -15.05 -25.44
CA LEU A 13 2.37 -14.31 -24.41
C LEU A 13 2.67 -14.86 -23.01
N PHE A 14 2.66 -16.18 -22.84
CA PHE A 14 3.01 -16.81 -21.55
C PHE A 14 4.49 -16.59 -21.18
N ASN A 15 5.40 -16.73 -22.16
CA ASN A 15 6.82 -16.46 -21.94
C ASN A 15 7.06 -15.01 -21.53
N ASN A 16 6.41 -14.05 -22.21
CA ASN A 16 6.50 -12.64 -21.85
C ASN A 16 5.87 -12.36 -20.48
N TRP A 17 4.68 -12.88 -20.21
CA TRP A 17 4.01 -12.76 -18.90
C TRP A 17 4.86 -13.29 -17.75
N SER A 18 5.50 -14.44 -17.94
CA SER A 18 6.39 -15.05 -16.96
C SER A 18 7.68 -14.24 -16.79
N ARG A 19 8.32 -13.87 -17.91
CA ARG A 19 9.54 -13.04 -17.93
C ARG A 19 9.33 -11.71 -17.23
N ASP A 20 8.19 -11.06 -17.48
CA ASP A 20 7.86 -9.75 -16.94
C ASP A 20 7.28 -9.83 -15.51
N ARG A 21 7.19 -11.05 -14.94
CA ARG A 21 6.72 -11.35 -13.57
C ARG A 21 5.37 -10.73 -13.25
N VAL A 22 4.47 -10.67 -14.24
CA VAL A 22 3.19 -9.93 -14.14
C VAL A 22 2.35 -10.42 -12.95
N SER A 23 2.27 -11.74 -12.74
CA SER A 23 1.57 -12.33 -11.58
C SER A 23 2.16 -11.89 -10.24
N SER A 24 3.49 -11.83 -10.10
CA SER A 24 4.13 -11.38 -8.86
C SER A 24 3.84 -9.91 -8.59
N LYS A 25 3.81 -9.08 -9.65
CA LYS A 25 3.55 -7.64 -9.53
C LYS A 25 2.07 -7.37 -9.22
N ALA A 26 1.15 -8.13 -9.80
CA ALA A 26 -0.27 -8.12 -9.45
C ALA A 26 -0.49 -8.58 -7.99
N ALA A 27 0.19 -9.64 -7.55
CA ALA A 27 0.15 -10.09 -6.16
C ALA A 27 0.70 -9.02 -5.21
N ALA A 28 1.82 -8.38 -5.54
CA ALA A 28 2.38 -7.29 -4.74
C ALA A 28 1.37 -6.14 -4.58
N LEU A 29 0.72 -5.70 -5.66
CA LEU A 29 -0.32 -4.66 -5.61
C LEU A 29 -1.49 -5.06 -4.70
N ALA A 30 -1.97 -6.30 -4.82
CA ALA A 30 -3.03 -6.82 -3.97
C ALA A 30 -2.62 -6.86 -2.49
N TYR A 31 -1.43 -7.38 -2.19
CA TYR A 31 -0.88 -7.42 -0.83
C TYR A 31 -0.69 -6.03 -0.25
N TYR A 32 -0.15 -5.08 -1.02
CA TYR A 32 0.00 -3.70 -0.55
C TYR A 32 -1.34 -3.04 -0.26
N THR A 33 -2.34 -3.24 -1.12
CA THR A 33 -3.69 -2.72 -0.90
C THR A 33 -4.29 -3.30 0.38
N LEU A 34 -4.17 -4.62 0.58
CA LEU A 34 -4.71 -5.31 1.74
C LEU A 34 -4.00 -4.89 3.04
N PHE A 35 -2.67 -4.90 3.05
CA PHE A 35 -1.87 -4.59 4.25
C PHE A 35 -1.86 -3.08 4.59
N SER A 36 -2.08 -2.19 3.63
CA SER A 36 -2.19 -0.74 3.89
C SER A 36 -3.55 -0.31 4.46
N LEU A 37 -4.55 -1.17 4.42
CA LEU A 37 -5.91 -0.85 4.83
C LEU A 37 -5.99 -0.53 6.34
N ALA A 38 -5.34 -1.32 7.19
CA ALA A 38 -5.35 -1.08 8.64
C ALA A 38 -4.67 0.25 9.04
N PRO A 39 -3.44 0.55 8.56
CA PRO A 39 -2.81 1.85 8.83
C PRO A 39 -3.62 3.05 8.33
N ILE A 40 -4.23 2.96 7.15
CA ILE A 40 -5.06 4.05 6.60
C ILE A 40 -6.28 4.29 7.49
N LEU A 41 -6.98 3.22 7.89
CA LEU A 41 -8.13 3.34 8.80
C LEU A 41 -7.74 3.95 10.15
N LEU A 42 -6.59 3.58 10.71
CA LEU A 42 -6.08 4.17 11.94
C LEU A 42 -5.86 5.68 11.81
N ILE A 43 -5.27 6.12 10.69
CA ILE A 43 -5.07 7.55 10.41
C ILE A 43 -6.43 8.25 10.27
N CYS A 44 -7.39 7.65 9.56
CA CYS A 44 -8.74 8.19 9.46
C CYS A 44 -9.43 8.31 10.83
N ILE A 45 -9.37 7.27 11.67
CA ILE A 45 -9.93 7.28 13.03
C ILE A 45 -9.27 8.37 13.87
N PHE A 46 -7.96 8.57 13.75
CA PHE A 46 -7.26 9.63 14.43
C PHE A 46 -7.74 11.02 13.98
N ILE A 47 -7.76 11.29 12.67
CA ILE A 47 -8.16 12.60 12.12
C ILE A 47 -9.63 12.92 12.39
N VAL A 48 -10.53 11.95 12.23
CA VAL A 48 -11.96 12.16 12.50
C VAL A 48 -12.21 12.19 14.01
N GLY A 49 -11.47 11.39 14.78
CA GLY A 49 -11.56 11.30 16.24
C GLY A 49 -11.18 12.57 16.98
N THR A 50 -10.28 13.38 16.43
CA THR A 50 -9.95 14.70 17.00
C THR A 50 -11.11 15.70 16.89
N ILE A 51 -12.04 15.50 15.96
CA ILE A 51 -13.20 16.38 15.72
C ILE A 51 -14.48 15.82 16.38
N PHE A 52 -14.73 14.52 16.21
CA PHE A 52 -16.00 13.87 16.57
C PHE A 52 -15.90 12.90 17.77
N GLY A 53 -14.71 12.73 18.36
CA GLY A 53 -14.44 11.75 19.41
C GLY A 53 -14.01 10.39 18.85
N GLU A 54 -13.06 9.73 19.51
CA GLU A 54 -12.41 8.50 19.05
C GLU A 54 -13.41 7.33 18.92
N GLU A 55 -14.36 7.21 19.84
CA GLU A 55 -15.34 6.13 19.85
C GLU A 55 -16.33 6.21 18.67
N THR A 56 -16.96 7.37 18.46
CA THR A 56 -17.89 7.61 17.35
C THR A 56 -17.19 7.41 16.01
N SER A 57 -15.98 7.94 15.89
CA SER A 57 -15.18 7.83 14.66
C SER A 57 -14.83 6.39 14.33
N ARG A 58 -14.39 5.63 15.35
CA ARG A 58 -14.08 4.21 15.20
C ARG A 58 -15.30 3.41 14.76
N ASN A 59 -16.44 3.60 15.40
CA ASN A 59 -17.66 2.84 15.10
C ASN A 59 -18.15 3.11 13.68
N GLN A 60 -18.18 4.38 13.25
CA GLN A 60 -18.65 4.75 11.91
C GLN A 60 -17.70 4.27 10.80
N ILE A 61 -16.38 4.41 11.01
CA ILE A 61 -15.37 3.98 10.04
C ILE A 61 -15.36 2.45 9.89
N LEU A 62 -15.47 1.71 11.00
CA LEU A 62 -15.55 0.24 10.95
C LEU A 62 -16.85 -0.25 10.29
N ALA A 63 -17.97 0.45 10.51
CA ALA A 63 -19.23 0.11 9.84
C ALA A 63 -19.09 0.25 8.31
N GLN A 64 -18.45 1.31 7.83
CA GLN A 64 -18.19 1.50 6.40
C GLN A 64 -17.17 0.50 5.86
N ALA A 65 -16.12 0.20 6.62
CA ALA A 65 -15.16 -0.84 6.24
C ALA A 65 -15.85 -2.19 6.06
N SER A 66 -16.72 -2.59 6.99
CA SER A 66 -17.48 -3.84 6.91
C SER A 66 -18.33 -3.95 5.63
N ILE A 67 -18.89 -2.83 5.14
CA ILE A 67 -19.66 -2.79 3.89
C ILE A 67 -18.73 -3.00 2.67
N LEU A 68 -17.52 -2.45 2.70
CA LEU A 68 -16.59 -2.46 1.56
C LEU A 68 -15.77 -3.75 1.44
N ILE A 69 -15.25 -4.26 2.56
CA ILE A 69 -14.34 -5.42 2.58
C ILE A 69 -14.94 -6.67 3.23
N GLY A 70 -16.18 -6.58 3.71
CA GLY A 70 -16.86 -7.66 4.41
C GLY A 70 -16.63 -7.65 5.93
N LYS A 71 -17.46 -8.43 6.63
CA LYS A 71 -17.55 -8.40 8.09
C LYS A 71 -16.34 -9.02 8.80
N GLU A 72 -15.83 -10.16 8.31
CA GLU A 72 -14.70 -10.86 8.94
C GLU A 72 -13.41 -10.02 8.95
N PRO A 73 -12.95 -9.42 7.83
CA PRO A 73 -11.77 -8.56 7.84
C PRO A 73 -11.96 -7.32 8.72
N ALA A 74 -13.17 -6.74 8.72
CA ALA A 74 -13.48 -5.58 9.56
C ALA A 74 -13.42 -5.90 11.06
N LEU A 75 -13.84 -7.10 11.48
CA LEU A 75 -13.74 -7.55 12.87
C LEU A 75 -12.28 -7.73 13.31
N GLN A 76 -11.44 -8.34 12.47
CA GLN A 76 -10.00 -8.46 12.78
C GLN A 76 -9.34 -7.08 12.96
N LEU A 77 -9.70 -6.11 12.11
CA LEU A 77 -9.23 -4.74 12.24
C LEU A 77 -9.72 -4.10 13.54
N GLN A 78 -10.98 -4.34 13.92
CA GLN A 78 -11.53 -3.86 15.19
C GLN A 78 -10.74 -4.40 16.38
N GLU A 79 -10.40 -5.68 16.40
CA GLU A 79 -9.61 -6.30 17.49
C GLU A 79 -8.20 -5.69 17.58
N ILE A 80 -7.52 -5.50 16.45
CA ILE A 80 -6.20 -4.85 16.39
C ILE A 80 -6.27 -3.43 16.97
N ILE A 81 -7.34 -2.69 16.67
CA ILE A 81 -7.54 -1.31 17.14
C ILE A 81 -7.92 -1.28 18.63
N GLN A 82 -8.75 -2.22 19.09
CA GLN A 82 -9.20 -2.31 20.49
C GLN A 82 -8.09 -2.76 21.44
N ASN A 83 -7.15 -3.60 20.96
CA ASN A 83 -5.99 -4.06 21.73
C ASN A 83 -4.89 -2.99 21.94
N ARG A 84 -5.24 -1.71 22.07
CA ARG A 84 -4.29 -0.70 22.58
C ARG A 84 -4.14 -0.83 24.09
N ALA A 85 -3.33 -1.79 24.51
CA ALA A 85 -2.96 -2.01 25.90
C ALA A 85 -1.69 -1.23 26.29
N HIS A 86 -1.55 0.07 26.00
CA HIS A 86 -0.37 0.81 26.46
C HIS A 86 -0.64 2.28 26.84
N PRO A 87 0.07 2.80 27.85
CA PRO A 87 -0.04 4.19 28.29
C PRO A 87 0.28 5.16 27.16
N THR A 88 -0.27 6.37 27.25
CA THR A 88 -0.11 7.44 26.27
C THR A 88 1.37 7.60 25.92
N PRO A 89 1.78 7.34 24.67
CA PRO A 89 3.19 7.37 24.29
C PRO A 89 3.75 8.78 24.48
N SER A 90 5.02 8.86 24.90
CA SER A 90 5.73 10.13 25.02
C SER A 90 5.73 10.89 23.68
N PHE A 91 5.83 12.23 23.71
CA PHE A 91 5.87 13.04 22.49
C PHE A 91 6.97 12.56 21.52
N LEU A 92 8.14 12.22 22.07
CA LEU A 92 9.28 11.73 21.31
C LEU A 92 8.99 10.38 20.62
N THR A 93 8.29 9.47 21.31
CA THR A 93 7.83 8.19 20.73
C THR A 93 6.87 8.42 19.56
N ARG A 94 5.94 9.38 19.68
CA ARG A 94 4.99 9.68 18.59
C ARG A 94 5.71 10.19 17.34
N VAL A 95 6.66 11.11 17.52
CA VAL A 95 7.44 11.68 16.40
C VAL A 95 8.27 10.59 15.72
N ILE A 96 9.00 9.76 16.48
CA ILE A 96 9.81 8.67 15.91
C ILE A 96 8.92 7.66 15.19
N SER A 97 7.82 7.21 15.79
CA SER A 97 6.89 6.27 15.14
C SER A 97 6.30 6.84 13.85
N PHE A 98 5.96 8.13 13.84
CA PHE A 98 5.46 8.80 12.64
C PHE A 98 6.53 8.85 11.54
N LEU A 99 7.78 9.19 11.86
CA LEU A 99 8.88 9.21 10.90
C LEU A 99 9.22 7.82 10.37
N VAL A 100 9.27 6.80 11.23
CA VAL A 100 9.49 5.40 10.84
C VAL A 100 8.37 4.92 9.92
N LEU A 101 7.12 5.28 10.22
CA LEU A 101 5.97 4.93 9.38
C LEU A 101 6.05 5.60 8.01
N LEU A 102 6.38 6.89 7.95
CA LEU A 102 6.59 7.60 6.68
C LEU A 102 7.73 7.00 5.86
N PHE A 103 8.85 6.67 6.51
CA PHE A 103 10.00 6.06 5.84
C PHE A 103 9.66 4.68 5.26
N THR A 104 9.02 3.82 6.07
CA THR A 104 8.62 2.46 5.66
C THR A 104 7.56 2.51 4.56
N ALA A 105 6.58 3.40 4.67
CA ALA A 105 5.57 3.61 3.63
C ALA A 105 6.20 4.09 2.31
N SER A 106 7.15 5.03 2.36
CA SER A 106 7.85 5.53 1.17
C SER A 106 8.70 4.44 0.48
N GLY A 107 9.27 3.51 1.25
CA GLY A 107 9.98 2.34 0.73
C GLY A 107 9.08 1.45 -0.14
N VAL A 108 7.86 1.16 0.33
CA VAL A 108 6.85 0.39 -0.41
C VAL A 108 6.53 1.02 -1.78
N PHE A 109 6.27 2.34 -1.83
CA PHE A 109 6.02 3.02 -3.10
C PHE A 109 7.21 2.96 -4.07
N THR A 110 8.43 2.92 -3.53
CA THR A 110 9.64 2.81 -4.34
C THR A 110 9.73 1.43 -4.99
N GLU A 111 9.47 0.37 -4.24
CA GLU A 111 9.42 -1.01 -4.78
C GLU A 111 8.35 -1.18 -5.85
N ILE A 112 7.16 -0.59 -5.66
CA ILE A 112 6.11 -0.61 -6.68
C ILE A 112 6.58 0.11 -7.96
N GLN A 113 7.17 1.30 -7.83
CA GLN A 113 7.67 2.06 -8.98
C GLN A 113 8.80 1.32 -9.70
N VAL A 114 9.74 0.73 -8.97
CA VAL A 114 10.80 -0.10 -9.56
C VAL A 114 10.19 -1.27 -10.31
N GLY A 115 9.22 -1.96 -9.70
CA GLY A 115 8.51 -3.05 -10.34
C GLY A 115 7.78 -2.64 -11.62
N LEU A 116 7.10 -1.48 -11.63
CA LEU A 116 6.41 -0.97 -12.81
C LEU A 116 7.37 -0.53 -13.90
N ASN A 117 8.45 0.16 -13.53
CA ASN A 117 9.49 0.59 -14.47
C ASN A 117 10.18 -0.60 -15.14
N GLU A 118 10.38 -1.70 -14.43
CA GLU A 118 10.85 -2.96 -15.03
C GLU A 118 9.87 -3.54 -16.06
N ILE A 119 8.55 -3.55 -15.78
CA ILE A 119 7.56 -4.05 -16.76
C ILE A 119 7.59 -3.20 -18.03
N TRP A 120 7.60 -1.88 -17.87
CA TRP A 120 7.51 -0.94 -18.97
C TRP A 120 8.87 -0.58 -19.61
N GLY A 121 9.96 -1.21 -19.17
CA GLY A 121 11.31 -0.95 -19.69
C GLY A 121 11.80 0.48 -19.47
N VAL A 122 11.24 1.19 -18.48
CA VAL A 122 11.59 2.57 -18.15
C VAL A 122 12.93 2.56 -17.41
N LYS A 123 13.98 3.09 -18.05
CA LYS A 123 15.28 3.28 -17.41
C LYS A 123 15.15 4.37 -16.34
N THR A 124 15.13 3.98 -15.09
CA THR A 124 15.26 4.92 -13.96
C THR A 124 16.71 5.39 -13.86
N ASN A 125 16.92 6.69 -13.61
CA ASN A 125 18.26 7.22 -13.39
C ASN A 125 18.80 6.70 -12.03
N PRO A 126 19.81 5.81 -12.00
CA PRO A 126 20.27 5.16 -10.76
C PRO A 126 20.91 6.15 -9.77
N ASP A 127 21.41 7.29 -10.26
CA ASP A 127 22.20 8.26 -9.50
C ASP A 127 21.36 9.34 -8.78
N ALA A 128 20.03 9.24 -8.79
CA ALA A 128 19.18 10.14 -8.03
C ALA A 128 19.23 9.79 -6.54
N GLY A 129 20.02 10.54 -5.76
CA GLY A 129 20.05 10.45 -4.29
C GLY A 129 18.67 10.59 -3.66
N TRP A 130 18.50 10.08 -2.43
CA TRP A 130 17.19 10.03 -1.75
C TRP A 130 16.45 11.37 -1.69
N PHE A 131 17.19 12.48 -1.56
CA PHE A 131 16.68 13.85 -1.63
C PHE A 131 16.16 14.23 -3.03
N ALA A 132 16.83 13.80 -4.10
CA ALA A 132 16.39 14.04 -5.47
C ALA A 132 15.10 13.27 -5.80
N LYS A 133 14.94 12.05 -5.27
CA LYS A 133 13.71 11.25 -5.39
C LYS A 133 12.52 11.85 -4.62
N LEU A 134 12.76 12.43 -3.44
CA LEU A 134 11.72 13.16 -2.68
C LEU A 134 11.31 14.46 -3.39
N LYS A 135 12.30 15.25 -3.84
CA LYS A 135 12.04 16.50 -4.55
C LYS A 135 11.30 16.29 -5.86
N SER A 136 11.68 15.29 -6.66
CA SER A 136 10.98 15.00 -7.91
C SER A 136 9.53 14.59 -7.69
N ARG A 137 9.20 13.88 -6.61
CA ARG A 137 7.82 13.49 -6.27
C ARG A 137 6.94 14.65 -5.82
N PHE A 138 7.48 15.66 -5.15
CA PHE A 138 6.70 16.84 -4.72
C PHE A 138 6.55 17.90 -5.81
N PHE A 139 7.48 17.96 -6.77
CA PHE A 139 7.52 19.00 -7.82
C PHE A 139 7.16 18.48 -9.23
N SER A 140 6.64 17.25 -9.39
CA SER A 140 6.22 16.73 -10.70
C SER A 140 4.73 16.88 -11.00
N PHE A 141 4.07 17.88 -10.43
CA PHE A 141 2.74 18.34 -10.87
C PHE A 141 2.87 19.71 -11.53
#